data_AF-A0A924INM9-F1
#
_entry.id   AF-A0A924INM9-F1
#
_cell.length_a   1.000
_cell.length_b   1.000
_cell.length_c   1.000
_cell.angle_alpha   90.00
_cell.angle_beta   90.00
_cell.angle_gamma   90.00
#
_symmetry.space_group_name_H-M   'P 1'
#
loop_
_entity.id
_entity.type
_entity.pdbx_description
1 polymer ?
#
loop_
_entity_poly.entity_id
_entity_poly.type
_entity_poly.pdbx_seq_one_letter_code
_entity_poly.pdbx_strand_id
1 'polypeptide(L)'
;MNESLKMAWRTLSANRMRSFLTVLGMIIGNASIIAMIGVGQGTQNYTKSQFAALGTNVLTVLRGSSLTRGISAPPHTLVWADAQAIAQQAPAVLAVAPTLNSSEPISHGGNLIQTTITGTTPDYVTVRNFPVQSGRFFTDEDVRRQGTLVVLGS
;
A
#
# COMPACT_ATOMS: atom_id res chain seq x y z
N MET A 1 7.61 46.50 34.99
CA MET A 1 7.11 45.58 33.94
C MET A 1 5.74 45.98 33.41
N ASN A 2 4.72 46.25 34.25
CA ASN A 2 3.40 46.69 33.76
C ASN A 2 3.43 48.03 33.00
N GLU A 3 4.23 49.00 33.43
CA GLU A 3 4.32 50.30 32.75
C GLU A 3 4.91 50.18 31.33
N SER A 4 5.91 49.32 31.15
CA SER A 4 6.55 49.04 29.85
C SER A 4 5.56 48.42 28.87
N LEU A 5 4.74 47.48 29.34
CA LEU A 5 3.69 46.84 28.54
C LEU A 5 2.59 47.85 28.14
N LYS A 6 2.21 48.72 29.09
CA LYS A 6 1.19 49.75 28.89
C LYS A 6 1.67 50.83 27.91
N MET A 7 2.95 51.22 27.98
CA MET A 7 3.58 52.11 26.99
C MET A 7 3.63 51.47 25.60
N ALA A 8 4.08 50.22 25.49
CA ALA A 8 4.13 49.50 24.21
C ALA A 8 2.75 49.42 23.54
N TRP A 9 1.70 49.08 24.30
CA TRP A 9 0.32 49.06 23.81
C TRP A 9 -0.17 50.43 23.30
N ARG A 10 0.16 51.49 24.04
CA ARG A 10 -0.22 52.87 23.68
C ARG A 10 0.46 53.29 22.37
N THR A 11 1.75 52.98 22.22
CA THR A 11 2.52 53.25 21.00
C THR A 11 2.03 52.43 19.79
N LEU A 12 1.66 51.16 20.00
CA LEU A 12 1.07 50.31 18.96
C LEU A 12 -0.28 50.85 18.49
N SER A 13 -1.11 51.32 19.42
CA SER A 13 -2.43 51.90 19.12
C SER A 13 -2.35 53.25 18.40
N ALA A 14 -1.28 54.04 18.65
CA ALA A 14 -1.04 55.32 18.01
C ALA A 14 -0.67 55.16 16.51
N ASN A 15 0.02 54.06 16.15
CA ASN A 15 0.41 53.76 14.77
C ASN A 15 -0.31 52.52 14.22
N ARG A 16 -1.64 52.49 14.42
CA ARG A 16 -2.53 51.37 14.09
C ARG A 16 -2.33 50.78 12.69
N MET A 17 -2.22 51.62 11.66
CA MET A 17 -2.04 51.16 10.27
C MET A 17 -0.72 50.40 10.08
N ARG A 18 0.38 50.97 10.57
CA ARG A 18 1.72 50.39 10.42
C ARG A 18 1.84 49.09 11.20
N SER A 19 1.42 49.10 12.46
CA SER A 19 1.47 47.91 13.32
C SER A 19 0.57 46.79 12.80
N PHE A 20 -0.62 47.12 12.27
CA PHE A 20 -1.50 46.12 11.65
C PHE A 20 -0.87 45.48 10.42
N LEU A 21 -0.33 46.28 9.48
CA LEU A 21 0.29 45.77 8.27
C LEU A 21 1.52 44.88 8.55
N THR A 22 2.35 45.22 9.55
CA THR A 22 3.50 44.39 9.93
C THR A 22 3.08 43.04 10.54
N VAL A 23 2.07 43.05 11.41
CA VAL A 23 1.58 41.82 12.04
C VAL A 23 0.89 40.93 10.99
N LEU A 24 0.11 41.54 10.09
CA LEU A 24 -0.56 40.85 9.00
C LEU A 24 0.46 40.18 8.06
N GLY A 25 1.54 40.88 7.69
CA GLY A 25 2.61 40.31 6.88
C GLY A 25 3.29 39.11 7.54
N MET A 26 3.53 39.18 8.85
CA MET A 26 4.13 38.09 9.62
C MET A 26 3.19 36.87 9.73
N ILE A 27 1.89 37.09 9.89
CA ILE A 27 0.88 36.02 9.92
C ILE A 27 0.79 35.32 8.57
N ILE A 28 0.66 36.08 7.47
CA ILE A 28 0.56 35.51 6.12
C ILE A 28 1.86 34.78 5.75
N GLY A 29 3.01 35.36 6.10
CA GLY A 29 4.33 34.75 5.85
C GLY A 29 4.53 33.44 6.60
N ASN A 30 4.16 33.37 7.88
CA ASN A 30 4.27 32.13 8.63
C ASN A 30 3.22 31.09 8.17
N ALA A 31 1.99 31.53 7.89
CA ALA A 31 0.92 30.66 7.41
C ALA A 31 1.27 29.99 6.08
N SER A 32 1.88 30.72 5.13
CA SER A 32 2.27 30.15 3.84
C SER A 32 3.37 29.09 3.98
N ILE A 33 4.33 29.31 4.87
CA ILE A 33 5.41 28.35 5.14
C ILE A 33 4.86 27.09 5.81
N ILE A 34 4.02 27.23 6.83
CA ILE A 34 3.40 26.08 7.52
C ILE A 34 2.54 25.27 6.53
N ALA A 35 1.74 25.95 5.71
CA ALA A 35 0.92 25.30 4.68
C ALA A 35 1.79 24.56 3.66
N MET A 36 2.86 25.18 3.17
CA MET A 36 3.80 24.55 2.23
C MET A 36 4.47 23.31 2.84
N ILE A 37 4.92 23.38 4.10
CA ILE A 37 5.52 22.23 4.79
C ILE A 37 4.50 21.11 4.94
N GLY A 38 3.27 21.42 5.34
CA GLY A 38 2.19 20.45 5.46
C GLY A 38 1.88 19.74 4.15
N VAL A 39 1.76 20.49 3.05
CA VAL A 39 1.53 19.92 1.71
C VAL A 39 2.74 19.10 1.25
N GLY A 40 3.96 19.57 1.48
CA GLY A 40 5.19 18.87 1.11
C GLY A 40 5.34 17.52 1.82
N GLN A 41 5.19 17.51 3.15
CA GLN A 41 5.25 16.29 3.95
C GLN A 41 4.07 15.35 3.65
N GLY A 42 2.86 15.88 3.47
CA GLY A 42 1.68 15.11 3.08
C GLY A 42 1.89 14.40 1.75
N THR A 43 2.40 15.10 0.75
CA THR A 43 2.70 14.53 -0.58
C THR A 43 3.78 13.46 -0.46
N GLN A 44 4.86 13.73 0.28
CA GLN A 44 5.94 12.76 0.47
C GLN A 44 5.44 11.47 1.14
N ASN A 45 4.61 11.59 2.18
CA ASN A 45 4.04 10.43 2.87
C ASN A 45 3.03 9.68 1.99
N TYR A 46 2.20 10.40 1.24
CA TYR A 46 1.27 9.80 0.29
C TYR A 46 2.02 9.00 -0.77
N THR A 47 3.03 9.58 -1.41
CA THR A 47 3.86 8.90 -2.40
C THR A 47 4.57 7.68 -1.81
N LYS A 48 5.13 7.79 -0.59
CA LYS A 48 5.71 6.64 0.12
C LYS A 48 4.68 5.53 0.35
N SER A 49 3.46 5.86 0.76
CA SER A 49 2.40 4.88 1.00
C SER A 49 1.96 4.16 -0.28
N GLN A 50 1.90 4.89 -1.40
CA GLN A 50 1.61 4.33 -2.72
C GLN A 50 2.73 3.38 -3.15
N PHE A 51 4.00 3.78 -2.97
CA PHE A 51 5.13 2.89 -3.26
C PHE A 51 5.21 1.69 -2.32
N ALA A 52 4.87 1.85 -1.04
CA ALA A 52 4.78 0.74 -0.11
C ALA A 52 3.66 -0.25 -0.49
N ALA A 53 2.52 0.25 -0.98
CA ALA A 53 1.42 -0.57 -1.48
C ALA A 53 1.78 -1.32 -2.77
N LEU A 54 2.67 -0.77 -3.60
CA LEU A 54 3.24 -1.48 -4.74
C LEU A 54 4.18 -2.63 -4.32
N GLY A 55 4.55 -2.72 -3.04
CA GLY A 55 5.45 -3.74 -2.54
C GLY A 55 6.86 -3.51 -3.08
N THR A 56 7.57 -2.52 -2.55
CA THR A 56 9.00 -2.25 -2.88
C THR A 56 9.93 -3.44 -2.61
N ASN A 57 9.43 -4.51 -1.98
CA ASN A 57 10.13 -5.77 -1.74
C ASN A 57 9.41 -7.00 -2.34
N VAL A 58 8.57 -6.82 -3.36
CA VAL A 58 7.85 -7.93 -4.01
C VAL A 58 8.47 -8.23 -5.37
N LEU A 59 9.10 -9.39 -5.49
CA LEU A 59 9.57 -9.93 -6.76
C LEU A 59 8.52 -10.91 -7.30
N THR A 60 7.90 -10.58 -8.43
CA THR A 60 6.99 -11.52 -9.10
C THR A 60 7.77 -12.31 -10.14
N VAL A 61 7.86 -13.63 -9.94
CA VAL A 61 8.46 -14.53 -10.91
C VAL A 61 7.35 -15.07 -11.81
N LEU A 62 7.36 -14.68 -13.07
CA LEU A 62 6.44 -15.20 -14.07
C LEU A 62 7.18 -16.20 -14.94
N ARG A 63 6.44 -17.21 -15.43
CA ARG A 63 6.92 -18.06 -16.52
C ARG A 63 7.23 -17.19 -17.73
N GLY A 64 8.33 -17.47 -18.42
CA GLY A 64 8.61 -16.83 -19.69
C GLY A 64 7.48 -17.12 -20.68
N SER A 65 6.77 -16.09 -21.13
CA SER A 65 5.93 -16.21 -22.32
C SER A 65 6.84 -15.99 -23.53
N SER A 66 7.05 -17.01 -24.35
CA SER A 66 7.53 -16.77 -25.70
C SER A 66 6.42 -16.03 -26.47
N LEU A 67 6.45 -14.69 -26.43
CA LEU A 67 5.70 -13.84 -27.37
C LEU A 67 6.23 -13.96 -28.81
N THR A 68 7.18 -14.86 -29.05
CA THR A 68 7.74 -15.17 -30.35
C THR A 68 6.86 -16.21 -31.05
N ARG A 69 5.98 -15.74 -31.93
CA ARG A 69 5.38 -16.42 -33.10
C ARG A 69 5.31 -17.96 -33.02
N GLY A 70 4.11 -18.48 -32.70
CA GLY A 70 3.62 -19.75 -33.25
C GLY A 70 4.20 -21.05 -32.69
N ILE A 71 5.01 -21.02 -31.63
CA ILE A 71 5.48 -22.24 -30.96
C ILE A 71 4.64 -22.45 -29.70
N SER A 72 4.04 -23.65 -29.60
CA SER A 72 3.25 -24.11 -28.45
C SER A 72 3.84 -23.66 -27.12
N ALA A 73 2.96 -23.23 -26.22
CA ALA A 73 3.27 -22.75 -24.89
C ALA A 73 4.45 -23.53 -24.27
N PRO A 74 5.52 -22.84 -23.80
CA PRO A 74 6.62 -23.53 -23.14
C PRO A 74 6.10 -24.39 -21.99
N PRO A 75 6.76 -25.52 -21.69
CA PRO A 75 6.33 -26.44 -20.63
C PRO A 75 6.21 -25.71 -19.29
N HIS A 76 5.41 -26.27 -18.37
CA HIS A 76 5.30 -25.78 -16.99
C HIS A 76 6.68 -25.85 -16.30
N THR A 77 7.48 -24.79 -16.43
CA THR A 77 8.82 -24.72 -15.85
C THR A 77 8.82 -24.23 -14.40
N LEU A 78 7.75 -23.58 -13.95
CA LEU A 78 7.54 -23.19 -12.56
C LEU A 78 6.71 -24.26 -11.86
N VAL A 79 7.34 -24.95 -10.92
CA VAL A 79 6.70 -25.99 -10.11
C VAL A 79 6.66 -25.59 -8.63
N TRP A 80 5.80 -26.26 -7.87
CA TRP A 80 5.69 -26.05 -6.42
C TRP A 80 7.04 -26.22 -5.69
N ALA A 81 7.85 -27.17 -6.14
CA ALA A 81 9.18 -27.42 -5.57
C ALA A 81 10.11 -26.20 -5.68
N ASP A 82 9.97 -25.38 -6.73
CA ASP A 82 10.78 -24.17 -6.90
C ASP A 82 10.41 -23.12 -5.84
N ALA A 83 9.12 -22.96 -5.54
CA ALA A 83 8.67 -22.05 -4.49
C ALA A 83 9.20 -22.48 -3.11
N GLN A 84 9.20 -23.78 -2.83
CA GLN A 84 9.75 -24.32 -1.59
C GLN A 84 11.28 -24.18 -1.52
N ALA A 85 11.99 -24.41 -2.63
CA ALA A 85 13.43 -24.22 -2.71
C ALA A 85 13.82 -22.76 -2.46
N ILE A 86 13.11 -21.79 -3.06
CA ILE A 86 13.34 -20.36 -2.83
C ILE A 86 13.13 -20.01 -1.36
N ALA A 87 12.05 -20.51 -0.73
CA ALA A 87 11.77 -20.24 0.68
C ALA A 87 12.87 -20.79 1.62
N GLN A 88 13.52 -21.89 1.26
CA GLN A 88 14.56 -22.53 2.11
C GLN A 88 15.98 -22.04 1.81
N GLN A 89 16.28 -21.74 0.55
CA GLN A 89 17.65 -21.49 0.08
C GLN A 89 17.97 -19.99 -0.05
N ALA A 90 16.96 -19.11 -0.08
CA ALA A 90 17.16 -17.67 -0.21
C ALA A 90 16.92 -16.96 1.14
N PRO A 91 17.95 -16.74 1.98
CA PRO A 91 17.80 -16.11 3.30
C PRO A 91 17.37 -14.64 3.23
N ALA A 92 17.50 -13.99 2.06
CA ALA A 92 17.04 -12.62 1.83
C ALA A 92 15.52 -12.53 1.58
N VAL A 93 14.85 -13.65 1.33
CA VAL A 93 13.42 -13.69 1.01
C VAL A 93 12.64 -13.97 2.29
N LEU A 94 11.82 -13.01 2.72
CA LEU A 94 11.02 -13.13 3.94
C LEU A 94 9.89 -14.16 3.81
N ALA A 95 9.22 -14.17 2.66
CA ALA A 95 8.04 -14.99 2.41
C ALA A 95 7.89 -15.25 0.91
N VAL A 96 7.37 -16.43 0.56
CA VAL A 96 7.12 -16.84 -0.83
C VAL A 96 5.67 -17.27 -0.95
N ALA A 97 4.94 -16.63 -1.87
CA ALA A 97 3.54 -16.95 -2.13
C ALA A 97 3.36 -17.42 -3.59
N PRO A 98 3.35 -18.73 -3.86
CA PRO A 98 3.03 -19.24 -5.19
C PRO A 98 1.57 -18.94 -5.52
N THR A 99 1.31 -18.45 -6.73
CA THR A 99 -0.04 -18.08 -7.17
C THR A 99 -0.43 -18.84 -8.44
N LEU A 100 -1.63 -19.40 -8.45
CA LEU A 100 -2.27 -19.97 -9.63
C LEU A 100 -3.56 -19.19 -9.93
N ASN A 101 -3.65 -18.61 -11.12
CA ASN A 101 -4.84 -17.87 -11.54
C ASN A 101 -5.65 -18.69 -12.55
N SER A 102 -6.93 -18.90 -12.27
CA SER A 102 -7.92 -19.49 -13.18
C SER A 102 -9.09 -18.51 -13.35
N SER A 103 -9.67 -18.42 -14.53
CA SER A 103 -10.88 -17.61 -14.75
C SER A 103 -12.07 -18.55 -14.91
N GLU A 104 -12.98 -18.50 -13.94
CA GLU A 104 -14.11 -19.43 -13.86
C GLU A 104 -15.41 -18.67 -13.52
N PRO A 105 -16.56 -19.14 -14.03
CA PRO A 105 -17.85 -18.58 -13.68
C PRO A 105 -18.25 -19.03 -12.27
N ILE A 106 -18.50 -18.07 -11.38
CA ILE A 106 -18.99 -18.31 -10.02
C ILE A 106 -20.48 -17.94 -9.97
N SER A 107 -21.30 -18.85 -9.43
CA SER A 107 -22.73 -18.61 -9.23
C SER A 107 -23.07 -18.54 -7.75
N HIS A 108 -23.88 -17.55 -7.37
CA HIS A 108 -24.46 -17.45 -6.03
C HIS A 108 -25.84 -16.80 -6.10
N GLY A 109 -26.86 -17.45 -5.53
CA GLY A 109 -28.21 -16.89 -5.40
C GLY A 109 -28.89 -16.49 -6.72
N GLY A 110 -28.56 -17.16 -7.83
CA GLY A 110 -29.11 -16.86 -9.17
C GLY A 110 -28.31 -15.85 -9.99
N ASN A 111 -27.27 -15.23 -9.42
CA ASN A 111 -26.33 -14.39 -10.15
C ASN A 111 -25.15 -15.24 -10.63
N LEU A 112 -24.71 -15.04 -11.88
CA LEU A 112 -23.53 -15.67 -12.47
C LEU A 112 -22.53 -14.59 -12.85
N ILE A 113 -21.32 -14.66 -12.30
CA ILE A 113 -20.26 -13.70 -12.59
C ILE A 113 -19.01 -14.47 -12.98
N GLN A 114 -18.39 -14.08 -14.10
CA GLN A 114 -17.07 -14.58 -14.45
C GLN A 114 -16.02 -13.80 -13.66
N THR A 115 -15.23 -14.49 -12.84
CA THR A 115 -14.18 -13.86 -12.02
C THR A 115 -12.90 -14.69 -12.04
N THR A 116 -11.82 -14.10 -11.54
CA THR A 116 -10.52 -14.75 -11.45
C THR A 116 -10.35 -15.35 -10.06
N ILE A 117 -10.16 -16.67 -10.01
CA ILE A 117 -9.82 -17.41 -8.81
C ILE A 117 -8.29 -17.46 -8.70
N THR A 118 -7.76 -16.97 -7.58
CA THR A 118 -6.33 -17.03 -7.27
C THR A 118 -6.10 -18.06 -6.17
N GLY A 119 -5.50 -19.20 -6.52
CA GLY A 119 -4.99 -20.16 -5.55
C GLY A 119 -3.64 -19.69 -5.01
N THR A 120 -3.49 -19.61 -3.70
CA THR A 120 -2.28 -19.09 -3.05
C THR A 120 -2.04 -19.71 -1.67
N THR A 121 -0.92 -19.37 -1.02
CA THR A 121 -0.56 -19.80 0.35
C THR A 121 -0.89 -18.72 1.39
N PRO A 122 -0.88 -19.05 2.69
CA PRO A 122 -1.12 -18.08 3.77
C PRO A 122 -0.16 -16.88 3.73
N ASP A 123 1.07 -17.11 3.27
CA ASP A 123 2.12 -16.11 3.10
C ASP A 123 1.75 -14.99 2.11
N TYR A 124 0.72 -15.18 1.29
CA TYR A 124 0.24 -14.17 0.34
C TYR A 124 -0.15 -12.85 1.02
N VAL A 125 -0.75 -12.93 2.21
CA VAL A 125 -1.11 -11.75 3.02
C VAL A 125 0.12 -10.95 3.40
N THR A 126 1.19 -11.65 3.80
CA THR A 126 2.47 -11.05 4.19
C THR A 126 3.19 -10.46 2.99
N VAL A 127 3.24 -11.19 1.87
CA VAL A 127 3.92 -10.74 0.64
C VAL A 127 3.23 -9.53 0.01
N ARG A 128 1.89 -9.53 -0.07
CA ARG A 128 1.12 -8.43 -0.68
C ARG A 128 0.67 -7.35 0.29
N ASN A 129 0.98 -7.50 1.58
CA ASN A 129 0.55 -6.59 2.63
C ASN A 129 -0.96 -6.31 2.58
N PHE A 130 -1.77 -7.35 2.39
CA PHE A 130 -3.23 -7.23 2.34
C PHE A 130 -3.86 -7.54 3.70
N PRO A 131 -4.17 -6.53 4.53
CA PRO A 131 -4.80 -6.78 5.82
C PRO A 131 -6.21 -7.38 5.61
N VAL A 132 -6.52 -8.42 6.38
CA VAL A 132 -7.85 -9.02 6.40
C VAL A 132 -8.81 -8.08 7.11
N GLN A 133 -9.84 -7.61 6.41
CA GLN A 133 -10.85 -6.70 6.99
C GLN A 133 -11.79 -7.40 7.97
N SER A 134 -12.19 -8.64 7.68
CA SER A 134 -13.12 -9.42 8.50
C SER A 134 -12.81 -10.91 8.42
N GLY A 135 -12.96 -11.61 9.55
CA GLY A 135 -12.68 -13.04 9.66
C GLY A 135 -11.19 -13.34 9.82
N ARG A 136 -10.73 -14.39 9.13
CA ARG A 136 -9.33 -14.83 9.13
C ARG A 136 -8.92 -15.27 7.73
N PHE A 137 -7.64 -15.12 7.41
CA PHE A 137 -7.08 -15.82 6.25
C PHE A 137 -6.96 -17.33 6.54
N PHE A 138 -6.76 -18.13 5.50
CA PHE A 138 -6.50 -19.56 5.66
C PHE A 138 -5.08 -19.79 6.20
N THR A 139 -4.90 -20.87 6.96
CA THR A 139 -3.64 -21.25 7.62
C THR A 139 -2.95 -22.41 6.90
N ASP A 140 -1.68 -22.68 7.22
CA ASP A 140 -0.96 -23.82 6.63
C ASP A 140 -1.63 -25.16 6.94
N GLU A 141 -2.29 -25.26 8.10
CA GLU A 141 -3.06 -26.45 8.45
C GLU A 141 -4.29 -26.62 7.56
N ASP A 142 -4.99 -25.53 7.25
CA ASP A 142 -6.12 -25.56 6.33
C ASP A 142 -5.68 -25.98 4.92
N VAL A 143 -4.51 -25.50 4.46
CA VAL A 143 -3.93 -25.90 3.17
C VAL A 143 -3.56 -27.38 3.17
N ARG A 144 -2.91 -27.88 4.23
CA ARG A 144 -2.57 -29.31 4.36
C ARG A 144 -3.79 -30.22 4.41
N ARG A 145 -4.88 -29.77 5.01
CA ARG A 145 -6.15 -30.50 5.11
C ARG A 145 -7.02 -30.37 3.87
N GLN A 146 -6.58 -29.61 2.85
CA GLN A 146 -7.37 -29.28 1.66
C GLN A 146 -8.75 -28.70 2.01
N GLY A 147 -8.80 -27.83 3.02
CA GLY A 147 -10.04 -27.20 3.46
C GLY A 147 -10.67 -26.37 2.35
N THR A 148 -11.98 -26.49 2.16
CA THR A 148 -12.75 -25.67 1.20
C THR A 148 -12.99 -24.28 1.78
N LEU A 149 -11.96 -23.44 1.76
CA LEU A 149 -12.00 -22.05 2.24
C LEU A 149 -11.81 -21.10 1.06
N VAL A 150 -12.55 -19.99 1.07
CA VAL A 150 -12.40 -18.91 0.09
C VAL A 150 -12.32 -17.58 0.82
N VAL A 151 -11.43 -16.71 0.35
CA VAL A 151 -11.32 -15.33 0.83
C VAL A 151 -11.81 -14.43 -0.28
N LEU A 152 -12.73 -13.52 0.06
CA LEU A 152 -13.27 -12.54 -0.87
C LEU A 152 -12.53 -11.22 -0.72
N GLY A 153 -12.06 -10.67 -1.83
CA GLY A 153 -11.56 -9.31 -1.92
C GLY A 153 -12.67 -8.35 -2.33
N SER A 154 -12.58 -7.10 -1.88
CA SER A 154 -13.45 -5.98 -2.27
C SER A 154 -12.76 -5.08 -3.29
#